data_AF-A0A3R6Z8A5-F1
#
_entry.id   AF-A0A3R6Z8A5-F1
#
_cell.length_a   1.000
_cell.length_b   1.000
_cell.length_c   1.000
_cell.angle_alpha   90.00
_cell.angle_beta   90.00
_cell.angle_gamma   90.00
#
_symmetry.space_group_name_H-M   'P 1'
#
loop_
_entity.id
_entity.type
_entity.pdbx_description
1 polymer ?
#
loop_
_entity_poly.entity_id
_entity_poly.type
_entity_poly.pdbx_seq_one_letter_code
_entity_poly.pdbx_strand_id
1 'polypeptide(L)'
;MDNKFIPQAIQLVTQAIQEDTNKNYEAAFKLYQQSLEHFMIGVKYEKNPTSKAIIMKRVEGYMTRAEQLRELLEGQAKPKVVAAGGTAEKEKDDEETDGDAEKNKLRGALASAVVSEKPNVKWDDVAGLEAAKEALKEAVILPARFPQLFTGKRRPWKGILLYGVVTSSFLCRLIRVT
;
A
#
# COMPACT_ATOMS: atom_id res chain seq x y z
N MET A 1 19.45 2.68 22.64
CA MET A 1 18.77 1.39 22.83
C MET A 1 17.95 1.15 21.59
N ASP A 2 18.36 0.19 20.78
CA ASP A 2 17.64 -0.16 19.55
C ASP A 2 16.25 -0.67 19.91
N ASN A 3 15.24 -0.22 19.18
CA ASN A 3 13.83 -0.46 19.49
C ASN A 3 13.44 -1.90 19.11
N LYS A 4 13.82 -2.88 19.94
CA LYS A 4 13.59 -4.32 19.72
C LYS A 4 12.11 -4.69 19.66
N PHE A 5 11.24 -3.84 20.19
CA PHE A 5 9.81 -4.08 20.29
C PHE A 5 9.09 -3.98 18.93
N ILE A 6 9.51 -3.06 18.06
CA ILE A 6 8.87 -2.88 16.74
C ILE A 6 9.11 -4.09 15.81
N PRO A 7 10.34 -4.64 15.68
CA PRO A 7 10.57 -5.86 14.92
C PRO A 7 9.80 -7.08 15.47
N GLN A 8 9.73 -7.22 16.80
CA GLN A 8 8.96 -8.29 17.43
C GLN A 8 7.47 -8.18 17.11
N ALA A 9 6.92 -6.97 17.16
CA ALA A 9 5.52 -6.71 16.80
C ALA A 9 5.22 -7.12 15.35
N ILE A 10 6.13 -6.85 14.41
CA ILE A 10 5.98 -7.21 12.99
C ILE A 10 5.95 -8.74 12.81
N GLN A 11 6.78 -9.48 13.55
CA GLN A 11 6.76 -10.95 13.51
C GLN A 11 5.41 -11.51 14.01
N LEU A 12 4.91 -10.97 15.12
CA LEU A 12 3.60 -11.35 15.67
C LEU A 12 2.46 -11.03 14.71
N VAL A 13 2.47 -9.86 14.06
CA VAL A 13 1.46 -9.52 13.04
C VAL A 13 1.51 -10.49 11.86
N THR A 14 2.71 -10.86 11.41
CA THR A 14 2.86 -11.79 10.29
C THR A 14 2.24 -13.14 10.63
N GLN A 15 2.46 -13.62 11.85
CA GLN A 15 1.82 -14.84 12.36
C GLN A 15 0.30 -14.66 12.49
N ALA A 16 -0.16 -13.51 12.99
CA ALA A 16 -1.59 -13.22 13.13
C ALA A 16 -2.32 -13.25 11.78
N ILE A 17 -1.72 -12.67 10.73
CA ILE A 17 -2.26 -12.68 9.36
C ILE A 17 -2.31 -14.12 8.83
N GLN A 18 -1.27 -14.92 9.10
CA GLN A 18 -1.26 -16.33 8.70
C GLN A 18 -2.43 -17.10 9.35
N GLU A 19 -2.64 -16.93 10.65
CA GLU A 19 -3.74 -17.56 11.36
C GLU A 19 -5.12 -17.04 10.90
N ASP A 20 -5.23 -15.76 10.55
CA ASP A 20 -6.44 -15.16 9.99
C ASP A 20 -6.77 -15.77 8.62
N THR A 21 -5.77 -15.94 7.75
CA THR A 21 -5.95 -16.64 6.47
C THR A 21 -6.33 -18.11 6.64
N ASN A 22 -5.84 -18.75 7.71
CA ASN A 22 -6.19 -20.12 8.09
C ASN A 22 -7.57 -20.23 8.75
N LYS A 23 -8.31 -19.12 8.93
CA LYS A 23 -9.60 -19.02 9.65
C LYS A 23 -9.52 -19.38 11.13
N ASN A 24 -8.31 -19.39 11.70
CA ASN A 24 -8.06 -19.59 13.12
C ASN A 24 -8.22 -18.26 13.86
N TYR A 25 -9.45 -17.74 13.90
CA TYR A 25 -9.73 -16.39 14.41
C TYR A 25 -9.41 -16.21 15.90
N GLU A 26 -9.53 -17.27 16.71
CA GLU A 26 -9.21 -17.20 18.15
C GLU A 26 -7.71 -16.99 18.39
N ALA A 27 -6.86 -17.73 17.67
CA ALA A 27 -5.41 -17.58 17.75
C ALA A 27 -4.96 -16.26 17.12
N ALA A 28 -5.53 -15.90 15.96
CA ALA A 28 -5.25 -14.63 15.29
C ALA A 28 -5.56 -13.44 16.19
N PHE A 29 -6.71 -13.44 16.89
CA PHE A 29 -7.09 -12.37 17.81
C PHE A 29 -6.06 -12.19 18.95
N LYS A 30 -5.62 -13.29 19.58
CA LYS A 30 -4.60 -13.25 20.64
C LYS A 30 -3.27 -12.69 20.13
N LEU A 31 -2.84 -13.11 18.94
CA LEU A 31 -1.60 -12.62 18.32
C LEU A 31 -1.70 -11.13 17.93
N TYR A 32 -2.87 -10.68 17.44
CA TYR A 32 -3.12 -9.26 17.19
C TYR A 32 -3.02 -8.44 18.49
N GLN A 33 -3.65 -8.89 19.59
CA GLN A 33 -3.54 -8.21 20.88
C GLN A 33 -2.08 -8.08 21.36
N GLN A 34 -1.32 -9.17 21.31
CA GLN A 34 0.10 -9.17 21.67
C GLN A 34 0.92 -8.24 20.79
N SER A 35 0.67 -8.24 19.47
CA SER A 35 1.38 -7.36 18.54
C SER A 35 1.12 -5.88 18.82
N LEU A 36 -0.13 -5.52 19.13
CA LEU A 36 -0.53 -4.15 19.45
C LEU A 36 0.17 -3.66 20.73
N GLU A 37 0.27 -4.48 21.76
CA GLU A 37 1.01 -4.16 22.99
C GLU A 37 2.48 -3.83 22.69
N HIS A 38 3.15 -4.66 21.87
CA HIS A 38 4.54 -4.43 21.48
C HIS A 38 4.70 -3.16 20.63
N PHE A 39 3.75 -2.85 19.75
CA PHE A 39 3.74 -1.59 19.00
C PHE A 39 3.56 -0.38 19.93
N MET A 40 2.67 -0.43 20.91
CA MET A 40 2.45 0.66 21.86
C MET A 40 3.70 0.94 22.69
N ILE A 41 4.38 -0.12 23.16
CA ILE A 41 5.67 0.01 23.85
C ILE A 41 6.72 0.60 22.88
N GLY A 42 6.82 0.09 21.66
CA GLY A 42 7.77 0.58 20.67
C GLY A 42 7.55 2.05 20.30
N VAL A 43 6.30 2.49 20.15
CA VAL A 43 5.94 3.90 19.88
C VAL A 43 6.32 4.82 21.03
N LYS A 44 6.29 4.34 22.27
CA LYS A 44 6.75 5.11 23.44
C LYS A 44 8.26 5.40 23.38
N TYR A 45 9.05 4.49 22.81
CA TYR A 45 10.51 4.61 22.69
C TYR A 45 10.98 5.16 21.34
N GLU A 46 10.06 5.41 20.40
CA GLU A 46 10.37 6.00 19.10
C GLU A 46 10.55 7.52 19.22
N LYS A 47 11.72 8.02 18.80
CA LYS A 47 12.08 9.45 18.91
C LYS A 47 11.58 10.26 17.71
N ASN A 48 11.49 9.64 16.53
CA ASN A 48 11.16 10.32 15.30
C ASN A 48 9.63 10.48 15.15
N PRO A 49 9.10 11.73 15.04
CA PRO A 49 7.65 11.97 14.99
C PRO A 49 7.01 11.43 13.71
N THR A 50 7.72 11.47 12.58
CA THR A 50 7.24 10.91 11.30
C THR A 50 7.09 9.40 11.37
N SER A 51 8.09 8.70 11.90
CA SER A 51 8.04 7.23 12.09
C SER A 51 6.90 6.84 13.02
N LYS A 52 6.72 7.60 14.11
CA LYS A 52 5.60 7.41 15.04
C LYS A 52 4.24 7.56 14.35
N ALA A 53 4.05 8.59 13.53
CA ALA A 53 2.80 8.77 12.78
C ALA A 53 2.52 7.60 11.81
N ILE A 54 3.55 7.12 11.11
CA ILE A 54 3.43 5.97 10.19
C ILE A 54 3.10 4.69 10.95
N ILE A 55 3.76 4.43 12.08
CA ILE A 55 3.51 3.23 12.90
C ILE A 55 2.10 3.29 13.48
N MET A 56 1.68 4.42 14.04
CA MET A 56 0.34 4.60 14.60
C MET A 56 -0.75 4.38 13.54
N LYS A 57 -0.58 4.91 12.33
CA LYS A 57 -1.52 4.69 11.21
C LYS A 57 -1.63 3.21 10.83
N ARG A 58 -0.55 2.43 10.93
CA ARG A 58 -0.60 0.97 10.68
C ARG A 58 -1.26 0.21 11.83
N VAL A 59 -0.94 0.58 13.06
CA VAL A 59 -1.52 0.01 14.29
C VAL A 59 -3.04 0.17 14.31
N GLU A 60 -3.56 1.31 13.86
CA GLU A 60 -4.99 1.56 13.70
C GLU A 60 -5.66 0.50 12.81
N GLY A 61 -5.07 0.17 11.65
CA GLY A 61 -5.60 -0.87 10.78
C GLY A 61 -5.61 -2.27 11.42
N TYR A 62 -4.59 -2.60 12.22
CA TYR A 62 -4.55 -3.86 12.97
C TYR A 62 -5.55 -3.88 14.12
N MET A 63 -5.82 -2.74 14.77
CA MET A 63 -6.84 -2.60 15.81
C MET A 63 -8.24 -2.85 15.24
N THR A 64 -8.59 -2.19 14.11
CA THR A 64 -9.88 -2.42 13.45
C THR A 64 -10.07 -3.88 13.03
N ARG A 65 -9.01 -4.54 12.53
CA ARG A 65 -9.09 -5.97 12.21
C ARG A 65 -9.32 -6.82 13.46
N ALA A 66 -8.66 -6.52 14.57
CA ALA A 66 -8.86 -7.22 15.83
C ALA A 66 -10.28 -7.05 16.38
N GLU A 67 -10.89 -5.87 16.22
CA GLU A 67 -12.30 -5.62 16.58
C GLU A 67 -13.26 -6.49 15.75
N GLN A 68 -13.05 -6.56 14.44
CA GLN A 68 -13.83 -7.44 13.57
C GLN A 68 -13.71 -8.92 13.98
N LEU A 69 -12.50 -9.37 14.30
CA LEU A 69 -12.27 -10.74 14.78
C LEU A 69 -12.99 -11.01 16.10
N ARG A 70 -13.03 -10.02 17.00
CA ARG A 70 -13.77 -10.11 18.26
C ARG A 70 -15.26 -10.26 18.02
N GLU A 71 -15.85 -9.48 17.11
CA GLU A 71 -17.27 -9.60 16.77
C GLU A 71 -17.63 -10.97 16.20
N LEU A 72 -16.75 -11.56 15.39
CA LEU A 72 -16.92 -12.93 14.88
C LEU A 72 -16.92 -13.97 16.01
N LEU A 73 -16.03 -13.80 17.00
CA LEU A 73 -15.94 -14.69 18.17
C LEU A 73 -17.13 -14.51 19.12
N GLU A 74 -17.53 -13.26 19.42
CA GLU A 74 -18.70 -12.96 20.25
C GLU A 74 -20.02 -13.38 19.57
N GLY A 75 -20.10 -13.30 18.24
CA GLY A 75 -21.23 -13.77 17.45
C GLY A 75 -21.41 -15.30 17.48
N GLN A 76 -20.34 -16.06 17.67
CA GLN A 76 -20.38 -17.53 17.83
C GLN A 76 -20.69 -17.98 19.26
N ALA A 77 -20.54 -17.12 20.27
CA ALA A 77 -20.75 -17.45 21.68
C ALA A 77 -22.24 -17.49 22.11
N LYS A 78 -23.18 -17.13 21.24
CA LYS A 78 -24.64 -17.30 21.48
C LYS A 78 -25.21 -18.35 20.52
N PRO A 79 -25.69 -19.51 20.99
CA PRO A 79 -26.38 -20.45 20.12
C PRO A 79 -27.73 -19.86 19.72
N LYS A 80 -27.85 -19.29 18.52
CA LYS A 80 -29.14 -19.03 17.88
C LYS A 80 -29.57 -20.29 17.14
N VAL A 81 -30.51 -20.99 17.75
CA VAL A 81 -31.38 -21.95 17.07
C VAL A 81 -32.08 -21.27 15.88
N VAL A 82 -32.07 -22.01 14.77
CA VAL A 82 -32.71 -21.82 13.45
C VAL A 82 -33.85 -20.79 13.35
N ALA A 83 -33.81 -19.94 12.31
CA ALA A 83 -34.95 -19.65 11.43
C ALA A 83 -34.54 -18.70 10.28
N ALA A 84 -35.06 -19.01 9.10
CA ALA A 84 -34.87 -18.37 7.81
C ALA A 84 -35.44 -16.94 7.71
N GLY A 85 -35.06 -16.24 6.64
CA GLY A 85 -35.84 -15.11 6.09
C GLY A 85 -35.01 -13.86 5.80
N GLY A 86 -35.03 -13.40 4.55
CA GLY A 86 -34.16 -12.34 4.04
C GLY A 86 -34.75 -10.92 4.03
N THR A 87 -33.94 -10.06 3.38
CA THR A 87 -34.22 -8.75 2.73
C THR A 87 -34.41 -7.49 3.58
N ALA A 88 -33.51 -6.51 3.31
CA ALA A 88 -33.70 -5.07 3.01
C ALA A 88 -34.61 -4.21 3.92
N GLU A 89 -34.36 -2.93 4.25
CA GLU A 89 -33.51 -1.86 3.68
C GLU A 89 -33.57 -0.58 4.57
N LYS A 90 -32.62 0.35 4.34
CA LYS A 90 -32.76 1.85 4.37
C LYS A 90 -32.94 2.58 5.71
N GLU A 91 -32.48 3.82 5.95
CA GLU A 91 -31.72 4.85 5.21
C GLU A 91 -31.40 6.02 6.18
N LYS A 92 -30.42 6.87 5.83
CA LYS A 92 -30.43 8.36 5.91
C LYS A 92 -28.98 8.89 5.83
N ASP A 93 -28.65 10.00 5.18
CA ASP A 93 -29.36 10.96 4.34
C ASP A 93 -28.28 11.83 3.63
N ASP A 94 -28.75 12.70 2.74
CA ASP A 94 -28.15 13.97 2.30
C ASP A 94 -27.40 14.06 0.97
N GLU A 95 -27.68 15.19 0.32
CA GLU A 95 -27.95 15.43 -1.10
C GLU A 95 -26.91 16.41 -1.70
N GLU A 96 -26.98 16.61 -3.03
CA GLU A 96 -26.37 17.68 -3.86
C GLU A 96 -24.88 17.53 -4.29
N THR A 97 -24.65 17.18 -5.57
CA THR A 97 -24.25 18.14 -6.64
C THR A 97 -23.86 17.39 -7.92
N ASP A 98 -24.52 17.74 -9.02
CA ASP A 98 -24.48 17.21 -10.40
C ASP A 98 -23.11 17.31 -11.14
N GLY A 99 -22.02 16.73 -10.60
CA GLY A 99 -20.69 16.76 -11.25
C GLY A 99 -19.94 15.42 -11.29
N ASP A 100 -20.49 14.37 -10.70
CA ASP A 100 -19.72 13.16 -10.34
C ASP A 100 -19.64 12.09 -11.43
N ALA A 101 -20.51 12.11 -12.44
CA ALA A 101 -20.56 11.06 -13.45
C ALA A 101 -19.31 11.05 -14.35
N GLU A 102 -18.90 12.22 -14.84
CA GLU A 102 -17.67 12.37 -15.65
C GLU A 102 -16.42 12.14 -14.80
N LYS A 103 -16.38 12.69 -13.58
CA LYS A 103 -15.23 12.58 -12.67
C LYS A 103 -15.01 11.15 -12.19
N ASN A 104 -16.07 10.39 -11.92
CA ASN A 104 -15.98 8.97 -11.55
C ASN A 104 -15.56 8.09 -12.72
N LYS A 105 -15.97 8.42 -13.95
CA LYS A 105 -15.52 7.70 -15.16
C LYS A 105 -14.03 7.93 -15.43
N LEU A 106 -13.57 9.17 -15.28
CA LEU A 106 -12.16 9.53 -15.38
C LEU A 106 -11.32 8.92 -14.24
N ARG A 107 -11.86 8.89 -13.01
CA ARG A 107 -11.19 8.29 -11.85
C ARG A 107 -11.11 6.76 -11.96
N GLY A 108 -12.12 6.11 -12.52
CA GLY A 108 -12.11 4.68 -12.84
C GLY A 108 -11.08 4.33 -13.92
N ALA A 109 -10.97 5.15 -14.96
CA ALA A 109 -9.95 4.98 -16.00
C ALA A 109 -8.52 5.28 -15.50
N LEU A 110 -8.35 6.24 -14.58
CA LEU A 110 -7.06 6.50 -13.94
C LEU A 110 -6.68 5.40 -12.94
N ALA A 111 -7.63 4.83 -12.21
CA ALA A 111 -7.38 3.78 -11.23
C ALA A 111 -6.94 2.45 -11.89
N SER A 112 -7.38 2.15 -13.11
CA SER A 112 -6.91 0.98 -13.86
C SER A 112 -5.55 1.18 -14.51
N ALA A 113 -5.16 2.42 -14.81
CA ALA A 113 -3.84 2.77 -15.34
C ALA A 113 -2.77 2.91 -14.24
N VAL A 114 -3.18 3.23 -13.00
CA VAL A 114 -2.29 3.30 -11.85
C VAL A 114 -2.17 1.90 -11.24
N VAL A 115 -1.09 1.21 -11.56
CA VAL A 115 -0.68 -0.03 -10.89
C VAL A 115 -0.51 0.29 -9.39
N SER A 116 -1.49 -0.12 -8.58
CA SER A 116 -1.57 0.17 -7.15
C SER A 116 -0.76 -0.81 -6.29
N GLU A 117 -0.35 -1.94 -6.87
CA GLU A 117 0.56 -2.87 -6.24
C GLU A 117 2.00 -2.40 -6.44
N LYS A 118 2.71 -2.18 -5.34
CA LYS A 118 4.12 -1.81 -5.36
C LYS A 118 4.90 -3.04 -5.86
N PRO A 119 5.40 -3.04 -7.11
CA PRO A 119 6.04 -4.24 -7.62
C PRO A 119 7.35 -4.41 -6.83
N ASN A 120 7.51 -5.57 -6.18
CA ASN A 120 8.72 -5.91 -5.42
C ASN A 120 9.87 -6.33 -6.35
N VAL A 121 10.09 -5.55 -7.41
CA VAL A 121 11.14 -5.78 -8.42
C VAL A 121 12.33 -4.88 -8.11
N LYS A 122 13.52 -5.49 -8.00
CA LYS A 122 14.78 -4.79 -7.82
C LYS A 122 15.42 -4.50 -9.17
N TRP A 123 16.35 -3.55 -9.22
CA TRP A 123 17.12 -3.23 -10.43
C TRP A 123 17.95 -4.40 -10.96
N ASP A 124 18.29 -5.34 -10.05
CA ASP A 124 19.02 -6.56 -10.32
C ASP A 124 18.15 -7.67 -10.96
N ASP A 125 16.83 -7.58 -10.82
CA ASP A 125 15.89 -8.57 -11.39
C ASP A 125 15.62 -8.33 -12.89
N VAL A 126 16.08 -7.20 -13.44
CA VAL A 126 15.95 -6.87 -14.86
C VAL A 126 17.24 -7.24 -15.58
N ALA A 127 17.24 -8.35 -16.32
CA ALA A 127 18.40 -8.78 -17.11
C ALA A 127 18.52 -7.97 -18.42
N GLY A 128 19.70 -7.39 -18.66
CA GLY A 128 19.98 -6.54 -19.83
C GLY A 128 19.44 -5.10 -19.70
N LEU A 129 19.77 -4.26 -20.70
CA LEU A 129 19.37 -2.85 -20.83
C LEU A 129 20.04 -1.85 -19.85
N GLU A 130 21.34 -1.99 -19.59
CA GLU A 130 22.08 -1.07 -18.72
C GLU A 130 21.99 0.40 -19.16
N ALA A 131 22.07 0.68 -20.46
CA ALA A 131 21.92 2.03 -21.01
C ALA A 131 20.55 2.66 -20.70
N ALA A 132 19.48 1.87 -20.65
CA ALA A 132 18.15 2.36 -20.32
C ALA A 132 18.00 2.60 -18.81
N LYS A 133 18.56 1.72 -17.96
CA LYS A 133 18.56 1.87 -16.51
C LYS A 133 19.33 3.12 -16.07
N GLU A 134 20.50 3.36 -16.65
CA GLU A 134 21.32 4.54 -16.36
C GLU A 134 20.59 5.82 -16.78
N ALA A 135 20.07 5.87 -18.00
CA ALA A 135 19.31 7.02 -18.48
C ALA A 135 18.05 7.29 -17.63
N LEU A 136 17.38 6.26 -17.11
CA LEU A 136 16.23 6.43 -16.21
C LEU A 136 16.66 7.00 -14.84
N LYS A 137 17.76 6.51 -14.29
CA LYS A 137 18.34 7.03 -13.03
C LYS A 137 18.73 8.49 -13.19
N GLU A 138 19.39 8.86 -14.29
CA GLU A 138 19.71 10.25 -14.61
C GLU A 138 18.45 11.11 -14.77
N ALA A 139 17.44 10.63 -15.50
CA ALA A 139 16.18 11.35 -15.74
C ALA A 139 15.53 11.83 -14.45
N VAL A 140 15.54 10.95 -13.44
CA VAL A 140 14.86 11.17 -12.17
C VAL A 140 15.74 11.96 -11.19
N ILE A 141 17.03 11.65 -11.13
CA ILE A 141 17.93 12.24 -10.12
C ILE A 141 18.45 13.60 -10.58
N LEU A 142 18.70 13.81 -11.87
CA LEU A 142 19.32 15.04 -12.39
C LEU A 142 18.46 16.30 -12.13
N PRO A 143 17.13 16.28 -12.33
CA PRO A 143 16.27 17.41 -11.98
C PRO A 143 16.24 17.71 -10.49
N ALA A 144 16.31 16.67 -9.64
CA ALA A 144 16.29 16.82 -8.19
C ALA A 144 17.62 17.37 -7.66
N ARG A 145 18.75 16.96 -8.25
CA ARG A 145 20.10 17.34 -7.77
C ARG A 145 20.57 18.69 -8.31
N PHE A 146 20.15 19.06 -9.52
CA PHE A 146 20.56 20.31 -10.16
C PHE A 146 19.36 21.08 -10.72
N PRO A 147 18.49 21.63 -9.86
CA PRO A 147 17.31 22.37 -10.31
C PRO A 147 17.66 23.62 -11.13
N GLN A 148 18.83 24.23 -10.87
CA GLN A 148 19.35 25.39 -11.62
C GLN A 148 19.68 25.10 -13.10
N LEU A 149 19.88 23.83 -13.50
CA LEU A 149 20.08 23.47 -14.91
C LEU A 149 18.78 23.50 -15.72
N PHE A 150 17.64 23.55 -15.03
CA PHE A 150 16.29 23.51 -15.59
C PHE A 150 15.51 24.82 -15.41
N THR A 151 16.18 25.90 -14.99
CA THR A 151 15.59 27.24 -14.94
C THR A 151 15.71 27.91 -16.31
N GLY A 152 14.61 27.97 -17.08
CA GLY A 152 14.54 28.61 -18.40
C GLY A 152 13.82 27.75 -19.44
N LYS A 153 14.31 27.74 -20.70
CA LYS A 153 13.71 26.96 -21.81
C LYS A 153 13.95 25.44 -21.70
N ARG A 154 14.87 24.99 -20.83
CA ARG A 154 15.20 23.58 -20.63
C ARG A 154 14.27 22.98 -19.57
N ARG A 155 13.31 22.17 -20.01
CA ARG A 155 12.36 21.51 -19.12
C ARG A 155 12.90 20.14 -18.66
N PRO A 156 12.65 19.73 -17.41
CA PRO A 156 12.91 18.36 -16.98
C PRO A 156 12.06 17.40 -17.81
N TRP A 157 12.56 16.19 -18.02
CA TRP A 157 11.93 15.23 -18.93
C TRP A 157 10.59 14.80 -18.32
N LYS A 158 9.51 14.90 -19.09
CA LYS A 158 8.15 14.61 -18.60
C LYS A 158 7.74 13.15 -18.75
N GLY A 159 8.45 12.42 -19.61
CA GLY A 159 8.13 11.05 -19.92
C GLY A 159 9.29 10.39 -20.66
N ILE A 160 9.33 9.07 -20.57
CA ILE A 160 10.36 8.25 -21.16
C ILE A 160 9.66 7.27 -22.09
N LEU A 161 9.91 7.39 -23.39
CA LEU A 161 9.34 6.49 -24.38
C LEU A 161 10.31 5.33 -24.59
N LEU A 162 9.90 4.16 -24.11
CA LEU A 162 10.58 2.90 -24.37
C LEU A 162 9.99 2.29 -25.65
N TYR A 163 10.78 2.22 -26.73
CA TYR A 163 10.38 1.54 -27.96
C TYR A 163 11.37 0.43 -28.29
N GLY A 164 10.85 -0.75 -28.64
CA GLY A 164 11.63 -1.90 -29.07
C GLY A 164 10.97 -2.56 -30.26
N VAL A 165 11.78 -3.07 -31.19
CA VAL A 165 11.29 -3.96 -32.26
C VAL A 165 10.88 -5.29 -31.63
N VAL A 166 9.71 -5.83 -32.02
CA VAL A 166 9.07 -6.98 -31.35
C VAL A 166 9.76 -8.33 -31.58
N THR A 167 10.90 -8.35 -32.26
CA THR A 167 11.52 -9.60 -32.71
C THR A 167 12.82 -9.89 -31.97
N SER A 168 12.70 -10.66 -30.89
CA SER A 168 13.66 -11.67 -30.41
C SER A 168 15.11 -11.28 -30.06
N SER A 169 15.43 -10.00 -29.81
CA SER A 169 16.72 -9.66 -29.19
C SER A 169 16.63 -8.36 -28.39
N PHE A 170 17.04 -8.46 -27.13
CA PHE A 170 16.97 -7.46 -26.06
C PHE A 170 17.72 -6.15 -26.37
N LEU A 171 17.17 -5.32 -27.26
CA LEU A 171 17.64 -3.94 -27.43
C LEU A 171 16.44 -2.98 -27.50
N CYS A 172 15.93 -2.58 -26.33
CA CYS A 172 15.01 -1.46 -26.24
C CYS A 172 15.81 -0.17 -26.40
N ARG A 173 15.45 0.67 -27.37
CA ARG A 173 16.12 1.95 -27.59
C ARG A 173 15.32 3.04 -26.91
N LEU A 174 15.97 3.75 -26.00
CA LEU A 174 15.37 4.86 -25.27
C LEU A 174 15.44 6.13 -26.14
N ILE A 175 14.28 6.70 -26.47
CA ILE A 175 14.23 8.02 -27.09
C ILE A 175 13.89 9.02 -25.98
N ARG A 176 14.79 9.98 -25.73
CA ARG A 176 14.54 11.11 -24.81
C ARG A 176 13.47 12.00 -25.45
N VAL A 177 12.29 12.03 -24.84
CA VAL A 177 11.21 12.94 -25.23
C VAL A 177 11.38 14.24 -24.42
N THR A 178 11.74 15.32 -25.13
CA THR A 178 11.91 16.68 -24.58
C THR A 178 10.59 17.41 -24.38
#